data_AF-X1DNW7-F1
#
_entry.id   AF-X1DNW7-F1
#
_cell.length_a   1.000
_cell.length_b   1.000
_cell.length_c   1.000
_cell.angle_alpha   90.00
_cell.angle_beta   90.00
_cell.angle_gamma   90.00
#
_symmetry.space_group_name_H-M   'P 1'
#
loop_
_entity.id
_entity.type
_entity.pdbx_description
1 polymer ?
#
loop_
_entity_poly.entity_id
_entity_poly.type
_entity_poly.pdbx_seq_one_letter_code
_entity_poly.pdbx_strand_id
1 'polypeptide(L)'
;MSILEKLQNVERRYIYLLAWVFVLFPLLFPLGLPIPIGRESQAWKEYIENIPSDSTIIVTMDYGVSGMPELYPMTVATMHHLWTDTKAKNFKIVVIATWNQGPLVFDTLLDQMNPASTYGVVYGEDWIELGWIPGSETGMAALAVDMWSQTPRDFLEDRPLSDYPIMENIKTAEDIDLVVSFETGTPGLPEWLRQWNTPYGTPFIVGCIGVSVPG
;
A
#
# COMPACT_ATOMS: atom_id res chain seq x y z
N MET A 1 -55.55 17.96 -3.07
CA MET A 1 -54.34 17.19 -2.75
C MET A 1 -53.13 18.09 -2.87
N SER A 2 -52.43 18.30 -1.76
CA SER A 2 -51.15 19.01 -1.72
C SER A 2 -50.12 18.25 -2.57
N ILE A 3 -49.13 18.96 -3.13
CA ILE A 3 -47.99 18.34 -3.84
C ILE A 3 -47.30 17.29 -2.95
N LEU A 4 -47.29 17.52 -1.63
CA LEU A 4 -46.70 16.64 -0.64
C LEU A 4 -47.45 15.30 -0.51
N GLU A 5 -48.79 15.31 -0.58
CA GLU A 5 -49.62 14.10 -0.53
C GLU A 5 -49.48 13.26 -1.80
N LYS A 6 -49.25 13.92 -2.96
CA LYS A 6 -48.96 13.20 -4.22
C LYS A 6 -47.58 12.54 -4.17
N LEU A 7 -46.59 13.17 -3.54
CA LEU A 7 -45.25 12.61 -3.38
C LEU A 7 -45.24 11.39 -2.43
N GLN A 8 -46.02 11.43 -1.35
CA GLN A 8 -46.12 10.32 -0.38
C GLN A 8 -46.84 9.08 -0.95
N ASN A 9 -47.72 9.26 -1.94
CA ASN A 9 -48.46 8.18 -2.57
C ASN A 9 -47.81 7.65 -3.86
N VAL A 10 -46.56 8.05 -4.16
CA VAL A 10 -45.83 7.50 -5.32
C VAL A 10 -45.59 6.01 -5.09
N GLU A 11 -46.00 5.20 -6.06
CA GLU A 11 -45.78 3.76 -6.00
C GLU A 11 -44.27 3.47 -5.98
N ARG A 12 -43.83 2.68 -4.99
CA ARG A 12 -42.42 2.31 -4.77
C ARG A 12 -41.67 1.85 -6.03
N ARG A 13 -42.36 1.25 -7.00
CA ARG A 13 -41.77 0.79 -8.28
C ARG A 13 -41.16 1.94 -9.07
N TYR A 14 -41.82 3.10 -9.13
CA TYR A 14 -41.29 4.28 -9.82
C TYR A 14 -40.11 4.90 -9.07
N ILE A 15 -40.12 4.83 -7.74
CA ILE A 15 -38.98 5.26 -6.91
C ILE A 15 -37.76 4.39 -7.20
N TYR A 16 -37.93 3.06 -7.22
CA TYR A 16 -36.83 2.15 -7.56
C TYR A 16 -36.36 2.28 -9.01
N LEU A 17 -37.27 2.52 -9.95
CA LEU A 17 -36.91 2.76 -11.34
C LEU A 17 -36.10 4.06 -11.49
N LEU A 18 -36.52 5.15 -10.84
CA LEU A 18 -35.76 6.40 -10.82
C LEU A 18 -34.39 6.21 -10.17
N ALA A 19 -34.34 5.57 -9.00
CA ALA A 19 -33.08 5.26 -8.34
C ALA A 19 -32.14 4.44 -9.25
N TRP A 20 -32.69 3.44 -9.94
CA TRP A 20 -31.94 2.63 -10.89
C TRP A 20 -31.39 3.46 -12.06
N VAL A 21 -32.20 4.34 -12.64
CA VAL A 21 -31.75 5.26 -13.71
C VAL A 21 -30.66 6.21 -13.19
N PHE A 22 -30.84 6.79 -12.00
CA PHE A 22 -29.87 7.72 -11.39
C PHE A 22 -28.55 7.06 -11.02
N VAL A 23 -28.55 5.77 -10.66
CA VAL A 23 -27.32 5.01 -10.37
C VAL A 23 -26.68 4.50 -11.65
N LEU A 24 -27.47 4.00 -12.61
CA LEU A 24 -26.95 3.44 -13.85
C LEU A 24 -26.36 4.51 -14.77
N PHE A 25 -26.96 5.71 -14.81
CA PHE A 25 -26.49 6.80 -15.66
C PHE A 25 -25.00 7.16 -15.40
N PRO A 26 -24.56 7.48 -14.16
CA PRO A 26 -23.15 7.77 -13.89
C PRO A 26 -22.23 6.55 -14.04
N LEU A 27 -22.74 5.32 -13.92
CA LEU A 27 -21.99 4.10 -14.20
C LEU A 27 -21.67 3.93 -15.70
N LEU A 28 -22.62 4.24 -16.58
CA LEU A 28 -22.43 4.16 -18.05
C LEU A 28 -21.79 5.42 -18.64
N PHE A 29 -22.05 6.57 -18.03
CA PHE A 29 -21.56 7.88 -18.44
C PHE A 29 -20.88 8.55 -17.25
N PRO A 30 -19.58 8.25 -17.01
CA PRO A 30 -18.84 8.86 -15.91
C PRO A 30 -18.94 10.38 -16.00
N LEU A 31 -19.42 11.00 -14.93
CA LEU A 31 -19.71 12.43 -14.89
C LEU A 31 -18.46 13.32 -14.97
N GLY A 32 -17.27 12.73 -14.85
CA GLY A 32 -16.00 13.47 -14.87
C GLY A 32 -15.92 14.56 -13.80
N LEU A 33 -16.59 14.36 -12.65
CA LEU A 33 -16.57 15.33 -11.56
C LEU A 33 -15.13 15.57 -11.13
N PRO A 34 -14.72 16.85 -10.95
CA PRO A 34 -13.37 17.15 -10.50
C PRO A 34 -13.18 16.56 -9.10
N ILE A 35 -12.17 15.72 -8.94
CA ILE A 35 -11.75 15.22 -7.64
C ILE A 35 -10.78 16.27 -7.09
N PRO A 36 -11.18 17.07 -6.08
CA PRO A 36 -10.27 18.04 -5.50
C PRO A 36 -9.10 17.32 -4.85
N ILE A 37 -7.90 17.86 -5.00
CA ILE A 37 -6.72 17.33 -4.34
C ILE A 37 -6.87 17.62 -2.83
N GLY A 38 -7.00 16.56 -2.03
CA GLY A 38 -7.12 16.66 -0.59
C GLY A 38 -5.80 17.02 0.10
N ARG A 39 -5.89 17.59 1.30
CA ARG A 39 -4.72 17.90 2.14
C ARG A 39 -3.83 16.68 2.37
N GLU A 40 -4.43 15.53 2.69
CA GLU A 40 -3.66 14.31 2.95
C GLU A 40 -2.95 13.80 1.70
N SER A 41 -3.57 13.92 0.52
CA SER A 41 -2.93 13.54 -0.74
C SER A 41 -1.72 14.42 -1.06
N GLN A 42 -1.80 15.71 -0.76
CA GLN A 42 -0.65 16.63 -0.91
C GLN A 42 0.46 16.29 0.09
N ALA A 43 0.11 16.12 1.37
CA ALA A 43 1.06 15.76 2.41
C ALA A 43 1.77 14.43 2.12
N TRP A 44 1.04 13.42 1.64
CA TRP A 44 1.60 12.14 1.23
C TRP A 44 2.59 12.31 0.08
N LYS A 45 2.19 13.03 -0.98
CA LYS A 45 3.05 13.32 -2.13
C LYS A 45 4.34 14.02 -1.70
N GLU A 46 4.21 15.08 -0.90
CA GLU A 46 5.34 15.86 -0.40
C GLU A 46 6.25 15.00 0.48
N TYR A 47 5.71 14.11 1.32
CA TYR A 47 6.52 13.21 2.13
C TYR A 47 7.34 12.27 1.25
N ILE A 48 6.72 11.60 0.27
CA ILE A 48 7.41 10.70 -0.66
C ILE A 48 8.50 11.44 -1.46
N GLU A 49 8.21 12.65 -1.94
CA GLU A 49 9.16 13.45 -2.72
C GLU A 49 10.34 13.95 -1.89
N ASN A 50 10.18 14.09 -0.57
CA ASN A 50 11.21 14.56 0.35
C ASN A 50 11.94 13.44 1.09
N ILE A 51 11.71 12.16 0.75
CA ILE A 51 12.49 11.05 1.31
C ILE A 51 13.98 11.30 1.00
N PRO A 52 14.87 11.26 2.02
CA PRO A 52 16.30 11.48 1.84
C PRO A 52 16.93 10.49 0.85
N SER A 53 17.99 10.91 0.16
CA SER A 53 18.78 9.97 -0.66
C SER A 53 19.42 8.87 0.19
N ASP A 54 19.70 7.74 -0.46
CA ASP A 54 20.27 6.53 0.12
C ASP A 54 19.37 5.84 1.16
N SER A 55 18.07 6.17 1.19
CA SER A 55 17.11 5.56 2.11
C SER A 55 16.73 4.13 1.75
N THR A 56 16.63 3.29 2.79
CA THR A 56 16.04 1.96 2.75
C THR A 56 14.58 2.02 3.19
N ILE A 57 13.68 1.59 2.32
CA ILE A 57 12.24 1.77 2.45
C ILE A 57 11.56 0.40 2.44
N ILE A 58 10.79 0.10 3.48
CA ILE A 58 9.86 -1.02 3.45
C ILE A 58 8.53 -0.54 2.88
N VAL A 59 7.97 -1.29 1.92
CA VAL A 59 6.60 -1.09 1.44
C VAL A 59 5.77 -2.32 1.78
N THR A 60 4.62 -2.13 2.41
CA THR A 60 3.79 -3.23 2.91
C THR A 60 2.45 -3.30 2.19
N MET A 61 2.11 -4.49 1.69
CA MET A 61 0.82 -4.77 1.07
C MET A 61 -0.09 -5.48 2.07
N ASP A 62 -0.64 -4.72 3.02
CA ASP A 62 -1.45 -5.23 4.14
C ASP A 62 -2.96 -5.19 3.84
N TYR A 63 -3.31 -5.59 2.61
CA TYR A 63 -4.70 -5.67 2.16
C TYR A 63 -4.90 -6.77 1.12
N GLY A 64 -6.14 -7.25 1.03
CA GLY A 64 -6.59 -8.19 0.02
C GLY A 64 -7.37 -7.55 -1.12
N VAL A 65 -7.85 -8.38 -2.04
CA VAL A 65 -8.62 -7.96 -3.23
C VAL A 65 -9.82 -7.07 -2.88
N SER A 66 -10.44 -7.29 -1.72
CA SER A 66 -11.57 -6.48 -1.24
C SER A 66 -11.19 -5.02 -0.95
N GLY A 67 -9.94 -4.73 -0.59
CA GLY A 67 -9.42 -3.39 -0.32
C GLY A 67 -8.88 -2.68 -1.57
N MET A 68 -8.67 -3.42 -2.67
CA MET A 68 -8.09 -2.86 -3.90
C MET A 68 -8.86 -1.66 -4.48
N PRO A 69 -10.20 -1.61 -4.51
CA PRO A 69 -10.92 -0.47 -5.06
C PRO A 69 -10.55 0.88 -4.42
N GLU A 70 -10.07 0.87 -3.18
CA GLU A 70 -9.68 2.06 -2.44
C GLU A 70 -8.15 2.24 -2.36
N LEU A 71 -7.42 1.19 -2.00
CA LEU A 71 -5.98 1.28 -1.72
C LEU A 71 -5.10 1.10 -2.96
N TYR A 72 -5.54 0.30 -3.94
CA TYR A 72 -4.69 -0.05 -5.08
C TYR A 72 -4.27 1.16 -5.93
N PRO A 73 -5.14 2.15 -6.23
CA PRO A 73 -4.70 3.37 -6.91
C PRO A 73 -3.61 4.13 -6.14
N MET A 74 -3.68 4.13 -4.80
CA MET A 74 -2.69 4.75 -3.93
C MET A 74 -1.36 3.98 -3.93
N THR A 75 -1.41 2.65 -3.91
CA THR A 75 -0.25 1.77 -4.07
C THR A 75 0.44 2.02 -5.41
N VAL A 76 -0.31 2.04 -6.52
CA VAL A 76 0.22 2.31 -7.87
C VAL A 76 0.91 3.67 -7.92
N ALA A 77 0.26 4.72 -7.41
CA ALA A 77 0.82 6.07 -7.41
C ALA A 77 2.10 6.17 -6.56
N THR A 78 2.10 5.54 -5.39
CA THR A 78 3.26 5.58 -4.47
C THR A 78 4.44 4.79 -5.04
N MET A 79 4.19 3.58 -5.54
CA MET A 79 5.25 2.76 -6.16
C MET A 79 5.80 3.41 -7.44
N HIS A 80 4.96 4.11 -8.21
CA HIS A 80 5.41 4.90 -9.36
C HIS A 80 6.43 5.96 -8.93
N HIS A 81 6.13 6.72 -7.87
CA HIS A 81 7.04 7.73 -7.34
C HIS A 81 8.35 7.09 -6.81
N LEU A 82 8.23 6.06 -5.98
CA LEU A 82 9.38 5.39 -5.38
C LEU A 82 10.33 4.82 -6.44
N TRP A 83 9.81 4.06 -7.43
CA TRP A 83 10.64 3.50 -8.49
C TRP A 83 11.20 4.55 -9.46
N THR A 84 10.45 5.62 -9.75
CA THR A 84 10.96 6.73 -10.57
C THR A 84 12.17 7.39 -9.92
N ASP A 85 12.11 7.61 -8.61
CA ASP A 85 13.19 8.27 -7.86
C ASP A 85 14.34 7.33 -7.49
N THR A 86 14.13 6.01 -7.56
CA THR A 86 15.09 5.00 -7.08
C THR A 86 16.49 5.20 -7.64
N LYS A 87 16.64 5.45 -8.95
CA LYS A 87 17.96 5.64 -9.57
C LYS A 87 18.59 7.00 -9.24
N ALA A 88 17.77 8.03 -9.06
CA ALA A 88 18.26 9.37 -8.76
C ALA A 88 18.66 9.53 -7.29
N LYS A 89 17.94 8.86 -6.39
CA LYS A 89 18.11 8.94 -4.93
C LYS A 89 18.77 7.70 -4.32
N ASN A 90 19.10 6.68 -5.10
CA ASN A 90 19.66 5.41 -4.64
C ASN A 90 18.81 4.73 -3.55
N PHE A 91 17.50 4.66 -3.76
CA PHE A 91 16.62 3.95 -2.83
C PHE A 91 16.84 2.44 -2.87
N LYS A 92 16.62 1.81 -1.71
CA LYS A 92 16.51 0.36 -1.56
C LYS A 92 15.10 0.03 -1.09
N ILE A 93 14.32 -0.65 -1.91
CA ILE A 93 12.91 -0.93 -1.62
C ILE A 93 12.71 -2.39 -1.26
N VAL A 94 12.24 -2.67 -0.05
CA VAL A 94 11.91 -4.01 0.42
C VAL A 94 10.40 -4.15 0.52
N VAL A 95 9.83 -5.04 -0.26
CA VAL A 95 8.38 -5.27 -0.29
C VAL A 95 8.04 -6.47 0.59
N ILE A 96 7.07 -6.29 1.48
CA ILE A 96 6.57 -7.34 2.37
C ILE A 96 5.04 -7.29 2.43
N ALA A 97 4.46 -8.28 3.07
CA ALA A 97 3.07 -8.24 3.50
C ALA A 97 2.93 -8.85 4.89
N THR A 98 2.14 -8.24 5.77
CA THR A 98 1.72 -8.83 7.04
C THR A 98 0.39 -9.60 6.88
N TRP A 99 -0.27 -9.43 5.72
CA TRP A 99 -1.46 -10.16 5.30
C TRP A 99 -1.12 -11.19 4.22
N ASN A 100 -1.75 -12.35 4.28
CA ASN A 100 -1.46 -13.46 3.35
C ASN A 100 -1.85 -13.18 1.89
N GLN A 101 -2.74 -12.21 1.65
CA GLN A 101 -3.14 -11.80 0.30
C GLN A 101 -2.24 -10.71 -0.29
N GLY A 102 -1.33 -10.11 0.48
CA GLY A 102 -0.45 -9.05 0.00
C GLY A 102 0.40 -9.41 -1.21
N PRO A 103 1.02 -10.62 -1.27
CA PRO A 103 1.79 -11.01 -2.44
C PRO A 103 0.95 -11.08 -3.72
N LEU A 104 -0.31 -11.55 -3.64
CA LEU A 104 -1.22 -11.54 -4.79
C LEU A 104 -1.53 -10.12 -5.30
N VAL A 105 -1.67 -9.16 -4.38
CA VAL A 105 -1.86 -7.75 -4.73
C VAL A 105 -0.61 -7.19 -5.40
N PHE A 106 0.57 -7.56 -4.90
CA PHE A 106 1.85 -7.11 -5.44
C PHE A 106 2.15 -7.72 -6.82
N ASP A 107 1.84 -9.00 -7.04
CA ASP A 107 1.91 -9.64 -8.36
C ASP A 107 1.08 -8.85 -9.38
N THR A 108 -0.13 -8.45 -9.00
CA THR A 108 -1.00 -7.63 -9.86
C THR A 108 -0.36 -6.28 -10.18
N LEU A 109 0.35 -5.67 -9.22
CA LEU A 109 1.11 -4.43 -9.41
C LEU A 109 2.27 -4.63 -10.38
N LEU A 110 3.04 -5.72 -10.23
CA LEU A 110 4.18 -6.04 -11.10
C LEU A 110 3.73 -6.24 -12.55
N ASP A 111 2.64 -6.98 -12.75
CA ASP A 111 2.03 -7.19 -14.08
C ASP A 111 1.61 -5.87 -14.74
N GLN A 112 1.07 -4.94 -13.95
CA GLN A 112 0.63 -3.64 -14.45
C GLN A 112 1.80 -2.70 -14.76
N MET A 113 2.82 -2.65 -13.90
CA MET A 113 3.83 -1.59 -13.90
C MET A 113 5.14 -1.98 -14.57
N ASN A 114 5.48 -3.26 -14.62
CA ASN A 114 6.73 -3.81 -15.17
C ASN A 114 7.97 -2.98 -14.77
N PRO A 115 8.42 -3.08 -13.51
CA PRO A 115 9.34 -2.11 -12.93
C PRO A 115 10.68 -2.01 -13.68
N ALA A 116 11.19 -3.13 -14.18
CA ALA A 116 12.42 -3.18 -14.95
C ALA A 116 12.32 -2.41 -16.27
N SER A 117 11.25 -2.60 -17.05
CA SER A 117 11.12 -1.91 -18.35
C SER A 117 10.73 -0.44 -18.19
N THR A 118 9.92 -0.11 -17.18
CA THR A 118 9.32 1.22 -17.05
C THR A 118 10.23 2.19 -16.31
N TYR A 119 10.94 1.71 -15.27
CA TYR A 119 11.77 2.57 -14.41
C TYR A 119 13.26 2.21 -14.44
N GLY A 120 13.64 1.10 -15.08
CA GLY A 120 15.04 0.66 -15.12
C GLY A 120 15.58 0.20 -13.76
N VAL A 121 14.70 -0.17 -12.84
CA VAL A 121 15.08 -0.72 -11.53
C VAL A 121 15.27 -2.24 -11.60
N VAL A 122 16.26 -2.74 -10.88
CA VAL A 122 16.76 -4.12 -10.96
C VAL A 122 16.37 -4.87 -9.69
N TYR A 123 15.72 -6.03 -9.87
CA TYR A 123 15.37 -6.92 -8.77
C TYR A 123 16.63 -7.46 -8.09
N GLY A 124 16.66 -7.44 -6.76
CA GLY A 124 17.81 -7.85 -5.96
C GLY A 124 18.89 -6.79 -5.77
N GLU A 125 18.85 -5.67 -6.50
CA GLU A 125 19.80 -4.56 -6.37
C GLU A 125 19.13 -3.28 -5.87
N ASP A 126 18.00 -2.90 -6.48
CA ASP A 126 17.24 -1.69 -6.16
C ASP A 126 15.97 -2.01 -5.37
N TRP A 127 15.36 -3.16 -5.62
CA TRP A 127 14.18 -3.62 -4.88
C TRP A 127 14.13 -5.13 -4.75
N ILE A 128 13.45 -5.63 -3.73
CA ILE A 128 13.24 -7.07 -3.48
C ILE A 128 11.88 -7.30 -2.81
N GLU A 129 11.30 -8.49 -3.00
CA GLU A 129 10.09 -8.89 -2.31
C GLU A 129 10.36 -10.09 -1.39
N LEU A 130 9.97 -9.97 -0.13
CA LEU A 130 10.11 -11.02 0.89
C LEU A 130 8.78 -11.73 1.19
N GLY A 131 7.69 -11.28 0.56
CA GLY A 131 6.39 -11.93 0.61
C GLY A 131 5.66 -11.75 1.94
N TRP A 132 4.84 -12.74 2.29
CA TRP A 132 4.01 -12.69 3.49
C TRP A 132 4.77 -13.12 4.75
N ILE A 133 4.73 -12.28 5.77
CA ILE A 133 5.28 -12.49 7.11
C ILE A 133 4.18 -13.07 8.02
N PRO A 134 4.24 -14.36 8.40
CA PRO A 134 3.25 -14.97 9.27
C PRO A 134 3.41 -14.52 10.72
N GLY A 135 2.37 -14.74 11.54
CA GLY A 135 2.43 -14.50 12.98
C GLY A 135 1.89 -13.14 13.45
N SER A 136 1.23 -12.38 12.57
CA SER A 136 0.60 -11.10 12.91
C SER A 136 1.58 -10.15 13.63
N GLU A 137 1.18 -9.51 14.74
CA GLU A 137 2.07 -8.61 15.50
C GLU A 137 3.36 -9.30 15.96
N THR A 138 3.32 -10.58 16.32
CA THR A 138 4.55 -11.31 16.72
C THR A 138 5.51 -11.52 15.55
N GLY A 139 4.97 -11.71 14.34
CA GLY A 139 5.76 -11.78 13.11
C GLY A 139 6.39 -10.43 12.78
N MET A 140 5.64 -9.34 12.92
CA MET A 140 6.16 -7.97 12.74
C MET A 140 7.29 -7.66 13.72
N ALA A 141 7.14 -8.06 14.99
CA ALA A 141 8.19 -7.89 16.01
C ALA A 141 9.42 -8.75 15.71
N ALA A 142 9.23 -9.99 15.28
CA ALA A 142 10.34 -10.88 14.91
C ALA A 142 11.10 -10.36 13.68
N LEU A 143 10.37 -9.80 12.70
CA LEU A 143 10.96 -9.18 11.51
C LEU A 143 11.84 -7.98 11.87
N ALA A 144 11.41 -7.17 12.85
CA ALA A 144 12.20 -6.02 13.32
C ALA A 144 13.54 -6.43 13.95
N VAL A 145 13.60 -7.60 14.58
CA VAL A 145 14.80 -8.11 15.27
C VAL A 145 15.78 -8.79 14.31
N ASP A 146 15.26 -9.59 13.37
CA ASP A 146 16.09 -10.34 12.42
C ASP A 146 15.30 -10.69 11.15
N MET A 147 15.41 -9.83 10.14
CA MET A 147 14.76 -10.00 8.84
C MET A 147 15.25 -11.26 8.14
N TRP A 148 16.53 -11.59 8.22
CA TRP A 148 17.12 -12.74 7.53
C TRP A 148 16.62 -14.06 8.10
N SER A 149 16.44 -14.15 9.42
CA SER A 149 15.86 -15.35 10.03
C SER A 149 14.37 -15.48 9.73
N GLN A 150 13.63 -14.38 9.59
CA GLN A 150 12.20 -14.43 9.29
C GLN A 150 11.92 -14.73 7.81
N THR A 151 12.75 -14.19 6.92
CA THR A 151 12.62 -14.35 5.47
C THR A 151 13.96 -14.76 4.88
N PRO A 152 14.40 -16.01 5.09
CA PRO A 152 15.74 -16.44 4.63
C PRO A 152 15.88 -16.49 3.11
N ARG A 153 14.77 -16.37 2.38
CA ARG A 153 14.68 -16.44 0.93
C ARG A 153 13.75 -15.36 0.42
N ASP A 154 14.00 -14.89 -0.78
CA ASP A 154 13.08 -13.98 -1.46
C ASP A 154 11.82 -14.71 -1.93
N PHE A 155 10.75 -13.95 -2.17
CA PHE A 155 9.45 -14.52 -2.51
C PHE A 155 9.31 -14.89 -3.99
N LEU A 156 9.82 -14.06 -4.91
CA LEU A 156 9.56 -14.21 -6.34
C LEU A 156 10.40 -15.33 -6.98
N GLU A 157 11.67 -15.42 -6.64
CA GLU A 157 12.60 -16.38 -7.25
C GLU A 157 12.96 -17.54 -6.33
N ASP A 158 12.54 -17.49 -5.07
CA ASP A 158 12.88 -18.47 -4.04
C ASP A 158 14.40 -18.70 -3.99
N ARG A 159 15.19 -17.63 -3.86
CA ARG A 159 16.65 -17.69 -3.67
C ARG A 159 17.04 -17.17 -2.29
N PRO A 160 18.13 -17.69 -1.69
CA PRO A 160 18.63 -17.18 -0.41
C PRO A 160 18.89 -15.68 -0.45
N LEU A 161 18.60 -14.97 0.64
CA LEU A 161 18.88 -13.52 0.71
C LEU A 161 20.37 -13.18 0.53
N SER A 162 21.25 -14.11 0.85
CA SER A 162 22.70 -13.99 0.62
C SER A 162 23.08 -13.79 -0.85
N ASP A 163 22.19 -14.13 -1.78
CA ASP A 163 22.43 -14.01 -3.23
C ASP A 163 22.13 -12.59 -3.74
N TYR A 164 21.54 -11.72 -2.91
CA TYR A 164 21.07 -10.39 -3.31
C TYR A 164 21.84 -9.27 -2.61
N PRO A 165 22.52 -8.39 -3.36
CA PRO A 165 23.31 -7.30 -2.77
C PRO A 165 22.46 -6.30 -1.97
N ILE A 166 21.18 -6.10 -2.32
CA ILE A 166 20.29 -5.22 -1.56
C ILE A 166 20.17 -5.61 -0.07
N MET A 167 20.22 -6.92 0.25
CA MET A 167 19.99 -7.40 1.61
C MET A 167 21.24 -7.42 2.48
N GLU A 168 22.44 -7.22 1.93
CA GLU A 168 23.72 -7.38 2.65
C GLU A 168 23.77 -6.57 3.96
N ASN A 169 23.21 -5.35 3.92
CA ASN A 169 23.17 -4.41 5.04
C ASN A 169 21.77 -4.21 5.64
N ILE A 170 20.76 -4.96 5.21
CA ILE A 170 19.39 -4.84 5.72
C ILE A 170 19.10 -6.08 6.58
N LYS A 171 19.14 -5.92 7.91
CA LYS A 171 19.01 -7.05 8.85
C LYS A 171 17.95 -6.83 9.92
N THR A 172 17.76 -5.59 10.33
CA THR A 172 16.90 -5.23 11.46
C THR A 172 16.10 -3.96 11.15
N ALA A 173 15.17 -3.60 12.04
CA ALA A 173 14.41 -2.36 11.92
C ALA A 173 15.29 -1.09 12.00
N GLU A 174 16.48 -1.16 12.59
CA GLU A 174 17.42 -0.03 12.65
C GLU A 174 18.06 0.28 11.29
N ASP A 175 18.04 -0.69 10.36
CA ASP A 175 18.57 -0.52 9.00
C ASP A 175 17.52 0.06 8.03
N ILE A 176 16.31 0.36 8.52
CA ILE A 176 15.18 0.83 7.72
C ILE A 176 14.91 2.30 8.04
N ASP A 177 14.90 3.14 7.01
CA ASP A 177 14.67 4.57 7.13
C ASP A 177 13.19 4.95 7.09
N LEU A 178 12.33 4.12 6.49
CA LEU A 178 10.91 4.39 6.35
C LEU A 178 10.10 3.09 6.12
N VAL A 179 8.92 3.01 6.75
CA VAL A 179 7.87 2.05 6.36
C VAL A 179 6.71 2.79 5.68
N VAL A 180 6.32 2.34 4.50
CA VAL A 180 5.13 2.80 3.78
C VAL A 180 4.11 1.68 3.82
N SER A 181 3.05 1.84 4.61
CA SER A 181 2.05 0.80 4.81
C SER A 181 0.75 1.10 4.08
N PHE A 182 0.23 0.10 3.36
CA PHE A 182 -1.13 0.11 2.83
C PHE A 182 -1.96 -0.95 3.55
N GLU A 183 -2.97 -0.55 4.32
CA GLU A 183 -3.61 -1.47 5.27
C GLU A 183 -5.13 -1.37 5.35
N THR A 184 -5.77 -2.51 5.63
CA THR A 184 -7.24 -2.62 5.82
C THR A 184 -7.66 -2.91 7.26
N GLY A 185 -6.73 -3.20 8.17
CA GLY A 185 -7.06 -3.61 9.53
C GLY A 185 -5.83 -4.06 10.32
N THR A 186 -5.97 -5.15 11.06
CA THR A 186 -4.91 -5.70 11.92
C THR A 186 -4.29 -6.95 11.28
N PRO A 187 -2.95 -7.07 11.21
CA PRO A 187 -1.97 -6.08 11.66
C PRO A 187 -1.96 -4.82 10.79
N GLY A 188 -1.68 -3.68 11.41
CA GLY A 188 -1.60 -2.37 10.77
C GLY A 188 -0.95 -1.32 11.67
N LEU A 189 -1.42 -0.08 11.62
CA LEU A 189 -0.84 1.08 12.30
C LEU A 189 -0.52 0.85 13.78
N PRO A 190 -1.42 0.27 14.61
CA PRO A 190 -1.13 0.07 16.02
C PRO A 190 0.07 -0.86 16.25
N GLU A 191 0.24 -1.87 15.40
CA GLU A 191 1.35 -2.82 15.48
C GLU A 191 2.65 -2.20 14.94
N TRP A 192 2.61 -1.42 13.85
CA TRP A 192 3.76 -0.65 13.37
C TRP A 192 4.27 0.33 14.43
N LEU A 193 3.35 1.01 15.13
CA LEU A 193 3.70 1.92 16.23
C LEU A 193 4.37 1.17 17.39
N ARG A 194 3.79 0.05 17.83
CA ARG A 194 4.28 -0.69 19.02
C ARG A 194 5.56 -1.47 18.76
N GLN A 195 5.68 -2.10 17.60
CA GLN A 195 6.76 -3.06 17.31
C GLN A 195 7.93 -2.46 16.54
N TRP A 196 7.71 -1.38 15.77
CA TRP A 196 8.76 -0.77 14.95
C TRP A 196 9.11 0.64 15.44
N ASN A 197 8.13 1.54 15.50
CA ASN A 197 8.42 2.93 15.83
C ASN A 197 8.81 3.13 17.31
N THR A 198 8.06 2.58 18.26
CA THR A 198 8.35 2.76 19.69
C THR A 198 9.72 2.19 20.10
N PRO A 199 10.11 0.97 19.66
CA PRO A 199 11.38 0.37 20.08
C PRO A 199 12.60 0.87 19.29
N TYR A 200 12.45 1.14 17.98
CA TYR A 200 13.57 1.42 17.07
C TYR A 200 13.56 2.83 16.49
N GLY A 201 12.48 3.59 16.66
CA GLY A 201 12.34 4.93 16.09
C GLY A 201 12.06 4.96 14.59
N THR A 202 11.92 3.81 13.93
CA THR A 202 11.65 3.72 12.48
C THR A 202 10.36 4.47 12.15
N PRO A 203 10.41 5.53 11.32
CA PRO A 203 9.22 6.29 10.97
C PRO A 203 8.37 5.49 9.97
N PHE A 204 7.07 5.76 9.96
CA PHE A 204 6.16 5.13 9.02
C PHE A 204 5.05 6.09 8.59
N ILE A 205 4.54 5.87 7.38
CA ILE A 205 3.35 6.53 6.84
C ILE A 205 2.32 5.47 6.44
N VAL A 206 1.04 5.78 6.61
CA VAL A 206 -0.05 4.80 6.43
C VAL A 206 -1.10 5.30 5.47
N GLY A 207 -1.37 4.52 4.43
CA GLY A 207 -2.57 4.59 3.61
C GLY A 207 -3.56 3.53 4.05
N CYS A 208 -4.66 3.93 4.67
CA CYS A 208 -5.69 2.99 5.13
C CYS A 208 -7.04 3.25 4.45
N ILE A 209 -7.90 2.24 4.51
CA ILE A 209 -9.30 2.39 4.08
C ILE A 209 -10.03 3.47 4.88
N GLY A 210 -11.03 4.13 4.29
CA GLY A 210 -11.68 5.32 4.85
C GLY A 210 -12.58 5.05 6.06
N VAL A 211 -12.80 3.77 6.41
CA VAL A 211 -13.43 3.36 7.67
C VAL A 211 -12.41 3.20 8.81
N SER A 212 -11.12 3.28 8.49
CA SER A 212 -9.99 3.35 9.42
C SER A 212 -9.46 4.78 9.43
N VAL A 213 -9.17 5.32 10.60
CA VAL A 213 -8.53 6.63 10.75
C VAL A 213 -7.29 6.44 11.62
N PRO A 214 -6.10 6.84 11.16
CA PRO A 214 -4.94 6.99 12.02
C PRO A 214 -5.28 7.95 13.17
N GLY A 215 -5.38 7.42 14.38
CA GLY A 215 -5.68 8.19 15.59
C GLY A 215 -4.49 9.00 16.07
#